data_AF-A0A924NF47-F1
#
_entry.id   AF-A0A924NF47-F1
#
_cell.length_a   1.000
_cell.length_b   1.000
_cell.length_c   1.000
_cell.angle_alpha   90.00
_cell.angle_beta   90.00
_cell.angle_gamma   90.00
#
_symmetry.space_group_name_H-M   'P 1'
#
loop_
_entity.id
_entity.type
_entity.pdbx_description
1 polymer ?
#
loop_
_entity_poly.entity_id
_entity_poly.type
_entity_poly.pdbx_seq_one_letter_code
_entity_poly.pdbx_strand_id
1 'polypeptide(L)'
;ADKAGILAGDFITHVNGESVQGLMLDAAVELLRGPIGSEIIVTVVREGTPDPFDVSMIRDTIKLVAVKGKTVGNTVVLRVTTFNDQTYIGLEAELKKQVEALGGADKVDGFVLDLRNNPGGLLNQAIMVSDAFLDKGEIVSTRGRDASKGERFNAELGDLTGGKAMVVLINGGSASASEIVAGALQDHRRAIVVGTKSFGKGSVQTLVPLRGDGAMRLTTARYYTPSGRSIQALGVAPDIVVNQPPVAPVDPNAPVVEQPKQRSEADLRGIISNDSMTEEERTLQEEERAKAEESAKLRDEDYQLAYAVDILKGLAAIEPKP
;
A
#
# COMPACT_ATOMS: atom_id res chain seq x y z
N ALA A 1 16.29 -4.74 -16.28
CA ALA A 1 17.32 -3.84 -15.73
C ALA A 1 17.97 -4.43 -14.48
N ASP A 2 17.29 -4.46 -13.34
CA ASP A 2 17.86 -4.94 -12.06
C ASP A 2 18.41 -6.38 -12.14
N LYS A 3 17.61 -7.33 -12.66
CA LYS A 3 18.07 -8.72 -12.92
C LYS A 3 19.27 -8.83 -13.87
N ALA A 4 19.48 -7.85 -14.73
CA ALA A 4 20.59 -7.78 -15.68
C ALA A 4 21.80 -7.01 -15.11
N GLY A 5 21.74 -6.59 -13.84
CA GLY A 5 22.83 -5.95 -13.13
C GLY A 5 22.98 -4.45 -13.36
N ILE A 6 21.96 -3.75 -13.88
CA ILE A 6 21.95 -2.28 -13.92
C ILE A 6 21.70 -1.73 -12.52
N LEU A 7 22.52 -0.77 -12.10
CA LEU A 7 22.48 -0.14 -10.79
C LEU A 7 22.03 1.32 -10.89
N ALA A 8 21.53 1.86 -9.77
CA ALA A 8 21.27 3.29 -9.66
C ALA A 8 22.61 4.07 -9.77
N GLY A 9 22.61 5.15 -10.55
CA GLY A 9 23.81 5.93 -10.86
C GLY A 9 24.53 5.51 -12.16
N ASP A 10 24.08 4.45 -12.82
CA ASP A 10 24.57 4.07 -14.14
C ASP A 10 24.19 5.11 -15.22
N PHE A 11 25.16 5.48 -16.06
CA PHE A 11 24.95 6.35 -17.20
C PHE A 11 24.82 5.54 -18.49
N ILE A 12 23.66 5.61 -19.13
CA ILE A 12 23.43 4.98 -20.43
C ILE A 12 24.00 5.88 -21.52
N THR A 13 24.93 5.35 -22.32
CA THR A 13 25.58 6.10 -23.41
C THR A 13 25.12 5.66 -24.80
N HIS A 14 24.79 4.38 -24.97
CA HIS A 14 24.28 3.83 -26.22
C HIS A 14 23.14 2.84 -25.98
N VAL A 15 22.24 2.76 -26.96
CA VAL A 15 21.18 1.77 -27.04
C VAL A 15 21.25 1.10 -28.41
N ASN A 16 21.47 -0.21 -28.44
CA ASN A 16 21.71 -0.99 -29.67
C ASN A 16 22.82 -0.40 -30.57
N GLY A 17 23.87 0.16 -29.95
CA GLY A 17 24.98 0.81 -30.65
C GLY A 17 24.71 2.24 -31.11
N GLU A 18 23.49 2.77 -30.96
CA GLU A 18 23.17 4.17 -31.24
C GLU A 18 23.43 5.04 -30.01
N SER A 19 24.15 6.15 -30.18
CA SER A 19 24.46 7.06 -29.08
C SER A 19 23.22 7.82 -28.62
N VAL A 20 22.98 7.84 -27.31
CA VAL A 20 21.89 8.63 -26.71
C VAL A 20 22.34 10.00 -26.20
N GLN A 21 23.62 10.35 -26.37
CA GLN A 21 24.14 11.65 -25.96
C GLN A 21 23.56 12.78 -26.81
N GLY A 22 23.01 13.80 -26.15
CA GLY A 22 22.40 14.95 -26.80
C GLY A 22 20.94 14.76 -27.23
N LEU A 23 20.38 13.55 -27.08
CA LEU A 23 18.95 13.32 -27.25
C LEU A 23 18.15 13.95 -26.11
N MET A 24 16.93 14.40 -26.40
CA MET A 24 15.95 14.69 -25.35
C MET A 24 15.51 13.40 -24.66
N LEU A 25 15.13 13.50 -23.38
CA LEU A 25 14.76 12.35 -22.56
C LEU A 25 13.70 11.47 -23.24
N ASP A 26 12.67 12.06 -23.83
CA ASP A 26 11.59 11.32 -24.50
C ASP A 26 12.11 10.50 -25.68
N ALA A 27 13.03 11.06 -26.48
CA ALA A 27 13.64 10.34 -27.61
C ALA A 27 14.53 9.18 -27.15
N ALA A 28 15.28 9.35 -26.06
CA ALA A 28 16.06 8.28 -25.47
C ALA A 28 15.17 7.16 -24.88
N VAL A 29 14.02 7.52 -24.29
CA VAL A 29 13.03 6.55 -23.79
C VAL A 29 12.41 5.75 -24.93
N GLU A 30 12.13 6.36 -26.08
CA GLU A 30 11.61 5.66 -27.25
C GLU A 30 12.58 4.59 -27.77
N LEU A 31 13.90 4.85 -27.78
CA LEU A 31 14.92 3.86 -28.16
C LEU A 31 14.99 2.67 -27.18
N LEU A 32 14.76 2.93 -25.89
CA LEU A 32 14.70 1.90 -24.86
C LEU A 32 13.43 1.05 -24.97
N ARG A 33 12.33 1.61 -25.48
CA ARG A 33 11.07 0.90 -25.73
C ARG A 33 11.13 0.04 -26.99
N GLY A 34 10.22 -0.91 -27.09
CA GLY A 34 10.15 -1.84 -28.20
C GLY A 34 9.23 -3.03 -27.89
N PRO A 35 9.08 -3.98 -28.83
CA PRO A 35 8.21 -5.13 -28.65
C PRO A 35 8.61 -5.97 -27.43
N ILE A 36 7.60 -6.43 -26.67
CA ILE A 36 7.81 -7.37 -25.56
C ILE A 36 8.51 -8.63 -26.08
N GLY A 37 9.51 -9.11 -25.37
CA GLY A 37 10.32 -10.28 -25.76
C GLY A 37 11.48 -9.97 -26.70
N SER A 38 11.62 -8.75 -27.21
CA SER A 38 12.78 -8.36 -28.03
C SER A 38 14.02 -8.11 -27.19
N GLU A 39 15.19 -8.42 -27.74
CA GLU A 39 16.47 -8.10 -27.11
C GLU A 39 16.81 -6.60 -27.26
N ILE A 40 17.45 -6.06 -26.25
CA ILE A 40 18.04 -4.72 -26.24
C ILE A 40 19.41 -4.78 -25.59
N ILE A 41 20.39 -4.12 -26.20
CA ILE A 41 21.74 -3.97 -25.67
C ILE A 41 21.92 -2.51 -25.26
N VAL A 42 22.33 -2.30 -24.01
CA VAL A 42 22.56 -0.96 -23.47
C VAL A 42 24.02 -0.83 -23.04
N THR A 43 24.73 0.16 -23.55
CA THR A 43 26.11 0.45 -23.15
C THR A 43 26.10 1.40 -21.96
N VAL A 44 26.65 0.94 -20.84
CA VAL A 44 26.59 1.61 -19.55
C VAL A 44 27.98 2.07 -19.12
N VAL A 45 28.06 3.27 -18.55
CA VAL A 45 29.22 3.77 -17.80
C VAL A 45 28.85 3.82 -16.33
N ARG A 46 29.65 3.14 -15.51
CA ARG A 46 29.45 3.02 -14.07
C ARG A 46 30.62 3.62 -13.31
N GLU A 47 30.34 4.44 -12.31
CA GLU A 47 31.36 5.00 -11.44
C GLU A 47 32.18 3.89 -10.75
N GLY A 48 33.51 4.01 -10.78
CA GLY A 48 34.43 2.98 -10.28
C GLY A 48 34.73 1.84 -11.27
N THR A 49 34.10 1.80 -12.44
CA THR A 49 34.46 0.88 -13.53
C THR A 49 35.23 1.66 -14.61
N PRO A 50 36.45 1.22 -15.01
CA PRO A 50 37.30 2.01 -15.90
C PRO A 50 36.77 2.10 -17.34
N ASP A 51 36.11 1.05 -17.84
CA ASP A 51 35.62 0.98 -19.22
C ASP A 51 34.08 0.84 -19.28
N PRO A 52 33.42 1.45 -20.28
CA PRO A 52 32.01 1.18 -20.57
C PRO A 52 31.79 -0.30 -20.92
N PHE A 53 30.63 -0.84 -20.57
CA PHE A 53 30.29 -2.23 -20.87
C PHE A 53 28.84 -2.38 -21.33
N ASP A 54 28.60 -3.44 -22.11
CA ASP A 54 27.29 -3.74 -22.67
C ASP A 54 26.49 -4.66 -21.75
N VAL A 55 25.21 -4.32 -21.57
CA VAL A 55 24.23 -5.13 -20.86
C VAL A 55 23.15 -5.54 -21.85
N SER A 56 23.11 -6.83 -22.20
CA SER A 56 21.98 -7.42 -22.93
C SER A 56 20.83 -7.68 -21.96
N MET A 57 19.62 -7.28 -22.37
CA MET A 57 18.40 -7.62 -21.67
C MET A 57 17.24 -7.84 -22.64
N ILE A 58 16.25 -8.60 -22.18
CA ILE A 58 15.00 -8.80 -22.93
C ILE A 58 14.00 -7.76 -22.45
N ARG A 59 13.42 -7.00 -23.39
CA ARG A 59 12.33 -6.08 -23.13
C ARG A 59 11.15 -6.87 -22.57
N ASP A 60 10.69 -6.48 -21.39
CA ASP A 60 9.50 -7.05 -20.77
C ASP A 60 8.53 -5.92 -20.45
N THR A 61 7.27 -6.28 -20.25
CA THR A 61 6.28 -5.35 -19.71
C THR A 61 6.70 -4.98 -18.29
N ILE A 62 6.66 -3.69 -17.95
CA ILE A 62 6.78 -3.27 -16.56
C ILE A 62 5.56 -3.84 -15.82
N LYS A 63 5.75 -4.95 -15.12
CA LYS A 63 4.75 -5.49 -14.19
C LYS A 63 4.76 -4.60 -12.95
N LEU A 64 3.99 -3.52 -13.01
CA LEU A 64 3.65 -2.76 -11.82
C LEU A 64 2.87 -3.71 -10.91
N VAL A 65 3.54 -4.22 -9.88
CA VAL A 65 2.90 -5.03 -8.84
C VAL A 65 1.92 -4.13 -8.10
N ALA A 66 0.67 -4.15 -8.54
CA ALA A 66 -0.38 -3.27 -8.04
C ALA A 66 -0.65 -3.54 -6.56
N VAL A 67 -0.56 -4.80 -6.13
CA VAL A 67 -0.83 -5.21 -4.75
C VAL A 67 0.31 -6.05 -4.19
N LYS A 68 0.74 -5.72 -2.98
CA LYS A 68 1.72 -6.48 -2.19
C LYS A 68 1.07 -6.91 -0.89
N GLY A 69 1.29 -8.15 -0.48
CA GLY A 69 0.78 -8.67 0.79
C GLY A 69 1.90 -9.05 1.72
N LYS A 70 1.63 -8.89 3.00
CA LYS A 70 2.43 -9.45 4.08
C LYS A 70 1.55 -9.71 5.28
N THR A 71 2.05 -10.52 6.19
CA THR A 71 1.43 -10.77 7.48
C THR A 71 2.26 -10.12 8.58
N VAL A 72 1.59 -9.54 9.57
CA VAL A 72 2.20 -8.97 10.77
C VAL A 72 1.46 -9.54 11.98
N GLY A 73 2.10 -10.43 12.73
CA GLY A 73 1.39 -11.27 13.71
C GLY A 73 0.27 -12.06 13.03
N ASN A 74 -0.97 -11.86 13.48
CA ASN A 74 -2.18 -12.47 12.89
C ASN A 74 -2.97 -11.50 11.99
N THR A 75 -2.39 -10.37 11.60
CA THR A 75 -3.02 -9.37 10.73
C THR A 75 -2.52 -9.50 9.30
N VAL A 76 -3.44 -9.52 8.34
CA VAL A 76 -3.11 -9.49 6.90
C VAL A 76 -3.02 -8.04 6.42
N VAL A 77 -1.89 -7.67 5.82
CA VAL A 77 -1.64 -6.32 5.29
C VAL A 77 -1.57 -6.38 3.77
N LEU A 78 -2.48 -5.69 3.10
CA LEU A 78 -2.56 -5.56 1.65
C LEU A 78 -2.24 -4.13 1.24
N ARG A 79 -1.09 -3.93 0.61
CA ARG A 79 -0.67 -2.62 0.11
C ARG A 79 -0.98 -2.47 -1.37
N VAL A 80 -1.86 -1.54 -1.70
CA VAL A 80 -2.22 -1.19 -3.08
C VAL A 80 -1.41 0.04 -3.49
N THR A 81 -0.51 -0.13 -4.46
CA THR A 81 0.40 0.94 -4.91
C THR A 81 -0.16 1.77 -6.07
N THR A 82 -1.07 1.20 -6.86
CA THR A 82 -1.75 1.86 -7.99
C THR A 82 -3.02 1.09 -8.34
N PHE A 83 -3.96 1.73 -9.03
CA PHE A 83 -5.14 1.07 -9.60
C PHE A 83 -4.98 0.88 -11.11
N ASN A 84 -4.54 -0.31 -11.52
CA ASN A 84 -4.48 -0.78 -12.91
C ASN A 84 -5.31 -2.07 -13.09
N ASP A 85 -5.40 -2.61 -14.30
CA ASP A 85 -6.23 -3.78 -14.63
C ASP A 85 -5.88 -5.07 -13.86
N GLN A 86 -4.75 -5.11 -13.14
CA GLN A 86 -4.31 -6.25 -12.33
C GLN A 86 -4.60 -6.06 -10.83
N THR A 87 -5.23 -4.95 -10.42
CA THR A 87 -5.34 -4.58 -9.00
C THR A 87 -6.29 -5.50 -8.25
N TYR A 88 -7.51 -5.68 -8.74
CA TYR A 88 -8.49 -6.55 -8.08
C TYR A 88 -8.03 -8.01 -8.02
N ILE A 89 -7.56 -8.54 -9.15
CA ILE A 89 -7.04 -9.92 -9.25
C ILE A 89 -5.84 -10.11 -8.31
N GLY A 90 -4.92 -9.13 -8.27
CA GLY A 90 -3.78 -9.16 -7.37
C GLY A 90 -4.18 -9.06 -5.89
N LEU A 91 -5.21 -8.28 -5.57
CA LEU A 91 -5.77 -8.17 -4.22
C LEU A 91 -6.36 -9.49 -3.75
N GLU A 92 -7.23 -10.10 -4.56
CA GLU A 92 -7.87 -11.38 -4.23
C GLU A 92 -6.82 -12.50 -4.05
N ALA A 93 -5.87 -12.60 -4.99
CA ALA A 93 -4.82 -13.62 -4.94
C ALA A 93 -3.93 -13.46 -3.71
N GLU A 94 -3.54 -12.23 -3.39
CA GLU A 94 -2.64 -11.98 -2.26
C GLU A 94 -3.37 -12.09 -0.91
N LEU A 95 -4.64 -11.67 -0.82
CA LEU A 95 -5.48 -11.89 0.35
C LEU A 95 -5.57 -13.39 0.65
N LYS A 96 -5.97 -14.20 -0.35
CA LYS A 96 -6.11 -15.64 -0.19
C LYS A 96 -4.79 -16.29 0.26
N LYS A 97 -3.68 -15.93 -0.39
CA LYS A 97 -2.35 -16.42 -0.05
C LYS A 97 -1.95 -16.11 1.40
N GLN A 98 -2.17 -14.88 1.88
CA GLN A 98 -1.80 -14.51 3.25
C GLN A 98 -2.71 -15.17 4.30
N VAL A 99 -4.01 -15.33 4.01
CA VAL A 99 -4.95 -16.07 4.87
C VAL A 99 -4.57 -17.55 4.95
N GLU A 100 -4.23 -18.19 3.83
CA GLU A 100 -3.75 -19.57 3.80
C GLU A 100 -2.43 -19.73 4.57
N ALA A 101 -1.50 -18.77 4.43
CA ALA A 101 -0.24 -18.76 5.17
C ALA A 101 -0.42 -18.66 6.68
N LEU A 102 -1.48 -17.97 7.14
CA LEU A 102 -1.87 -17.92 8.56
C LEU A 102 -2.58 -19.18 9.06
N GLY A 103 -2.89 -20.13 8.17
CA GLY A 103 -3.58 -21.38 8.52
C GLY A 103 -5.11 -21.25 8.54
N GLY A 104 -5.67 -20.28 7.81
CA GLY A 104 -7.11 -20.11 7.62
C GLY A 104 -7.66 -18.81 8.18
N ALA A 105 -8.88 -18.46 7.76
CA ALA A 105 -9.54 -17.21 8.14
C ALA A 105 -9.74 -17.08 9.66
N ASP A 106 -9.98 -18.18 10.38
CA ASP A 106 -10.22 -18.17 11.82
C ASP A 106 -9.03 -17.65 12.64
N LYS A 107 -7.81 -17.75 12.09
CA LYS A 107 -6.59 -17.27 12.73
C LYS A 107 -6.24 -15.82 12.39
N VAL A 108 -7.03 -15.18 11.53
CA VAL A 108 -6.82 -13.79 11.13
C VAL A 108 -7.56 -12.88 12.11
N ASP A 109 -6.82 -11.99 12.77
CA ASP A 109 -7.37 -11.01 13.70
C ASP A 109 -8.06 -9.84 12.95
N GLY A 110 -7.57 -9.53 11.75
CA GLY A 110 -8.13 -8.48 10.90
C GLY A 110 -7.28 -8.17 9.67
N PHE A 111 -7.71 -7.16 8.92
CA PHE A 111 -7.12 -6.77 7.65
C PHE A 111 -6.72 -5.29 7.64
N VAL A 112 -5.54 -4.99 7.11
CA VAL A 112 -5.08 -3.63 6.83
C VAL A 112 -5.00 -3.42 5.33
N LEU A 113 -5.75 -2.46 4.81
CA LEU A 113 -5.63 -1.99 3.42
C LEU A 113 -4.76 -0.73 3.38
N ASP A 114 -3.53 -0.85 2.92
CA ASP A 114 -2.58 0.25 2.84
C ASP A 114 -2.66 0.95 1.48
N LEU A 115 -3.23 2.17 1.48
CA LEU A 115 -3.39 3.05 0.32
C LEU A 115 -2.43 4.26 0.37
N ARG A 116 -1.45 4.26 1.28
CA ARG A 116 -0.50 5.38 1.41
C ARG A 116 0.36 5.51 0.16
N ASN A 117 0.58 6.75 -0.27
CA ASN A 117 1.34 7.10 -1.47
C ASN A 117 0.80 6.48 -2.77
N ASN A 118 -0.50 6.14 -2.82
CA ASN A 118 -1.16 5.65 -4.02
C ASN A 118 -1.90 6.81 -4.72
N PRO A 119 -1.46 7.25 -5.92
CA PRO A 119 -2.05 8.39 -6.62
C PRO A 119 -3.41 8.08 -7.28
N GLY A 120 -3.93 6.86 -7.10
CA GLY A 120 -5.16 6.35 -7.68
C GLY A 120 -4.90 5.55 -8.95
N GLY A 121 -5.77 5.72 -9.95
CA GLY A 121 -5.74 4.98 -11.21
C GLY A 121 -7.15 4.74 -11.73
N LEU A 122 -7.39 3.55 -12.26
CA LEU A 122 -8.65 3.18 -12.89
C LEU A 122 -9.81 3.13 -11.88
N LEU A 123 -10.91 3.79 -12.22
CA LEU A 123 -12.13 3.86 -11.39
C LEU A 123 -12.75 2.48 -11.16
N ASN A 124 -12.89 1.67 -12.21
CA ASN A 124 -13.48 0.33 -12.13
C ASN A 124 -12.71 -0.56 -11.14
N GLN A 125 -11.39 -0.43 -11.07
CA GLN A 125 -10.57 -1.18 -10.12
C GLN A 125 -10.79 -0.73 -8.68
N ALA A 126 -10.98 0.58 -8.42
CA ALA A 126 -11.36 1.04 -7.09
C ALA A 126 -12.77 0.60 -6.69
N ILE A 127 -13.71 0.54 -7.65
CA ILE A 127 -15.06 -0.01 -7.40
C ILE A 127 -14.93 -1.47 -6.98
N MET A 128 -14.26 -2.31 -7.79
CA MET A 128 -14.07 -3.73 -7.49
C MET A 128 -13.34 -3.97 -6.15
N VAL A 129 -12.32 -3.18 -5.83
CA VAL A 129 -11.62 -3.27 -4.54
C VAL A 129 -12.52 -2.85 -3.38
N SER A 130 -13.39 -1.85 -3.55
CA SER A 130 -14.33 -1.46 -2.48
C SER A 130 -15.40 -2.53 -2.29
N ASP A 131 -15.92 -3.06 -3.40
CA ASP A 131 -16.93 -4.11 -3.46
C ASP A 131 -16.46 -5.41 -2.79
N ALA A 132 -15.17 -5.73 -2.91
CA ALA A 132 -14.53 -6.88 -2.26
C ALA A 132 -14.74 -6.96 -0.74
N PHE A 133 -15.08 -5.84 -0.09
CA PHE A 133 -15.22 -5.73 1.36
C PHE A 133 -16.60 -5.25 1.81
N LEU A 134 -17.57 -5.10 0.89
CA LEU A 134 -18.89 -4.53 1.18
C LEU A 134 -19.99 -5.46 0.66
N ASP A 135 -20.94 -5.82 1.51
CA ASP A 135 -22.06 -6.68 1.10
C ASP A 135 -23.18 -5.94 0.32
N LYS A 136 -23.25 -4.61 0.43
CA LYS A 136 -24.28 -3.77 -0.20
C LYS A 136 -24.00 -2.28 -0.05
N GLY A 137 -24.73 -1.50 -0.84
CA GLY A 137 -24.81 -0.03 -0.70
C GLY A 137 -24.00 0.71 -1.75
N GLU A 138 -24.16 2.03 -1.84
CA GLU A 138 -23.40 2.84 -2.81
C GLU A 138 -21.91 2.79 -2.48
N ILE A 139 -21.05 2.61 -3.48
CA ILE A 139 -19.59 2.75 -3.35
C ILE A 139 -19.20 4.17 -3.72
N VAL A 140 -19.64 4.63 -4.89
CA VAL A 140 -19.33 5.96 -5.41
C VAL A 140 -20.41 6.40 -6.37
N SER A 141 -20.68 7.71 -6.41
CA SER A 141 -21.47 8.33 -7.47
C SER A 141 -20.69 9.42 -8.21
N THR A 142 -20.94 9.54 -9.50
CA THR A 142 -20.45 10.63 -10.34
C THR A 142 -21.59 11.62 -10.55
N ARG A 143 -21.31 12.92 -10.41
CA ARG A 143 -22.28 13.98 -10.73
C ARG A 143 -21.64 15.02 -11.62
N GLY A 144 -22.16 15.09 -12.85
CA GLY A 144 -21.73 16.05 -13.88
C GLY A 144 -22.55 17.33 -13.85
N ARG A 145 -22.34 18.17 -14.89
CA ARG A 145 -23.15 19.38 -15.11
C ARG A 145 -24.62 19.05 -15.37
N ASP A 146 -24.86 17.95 -16.07
CA ASP A 146 -26.20 17.42 -16.31
C ASP A 146 -26.53 16.38 -15.24
N ALA A 147 -27.54 16.66 -14.42
CA ALA A 147 -27.95 15.80 -13.32
C ALA A 147 -28.46 14.43 -13.79
N SER A 148 -28.95 14.34 -15.04
CA SER A 148 -29.43 13.08 -15.63
C SER A 148 -28.31 12.13 -16.05
N LYS A 149 -27.05 12.61 -16.12
CA LYS A 149 -25.87 11.85 -16.55
C LYS A 149 -25.00 11.39 -15.40
N GLY A 150 -25.49 11.47 -14.17
CA GLY A 150 -24.79 10.91 -13.02
C GLY A 150 -24.87 9.39 -13.03
N GLU A 151 -23.77 8.74 -12.65
CA GLU A 151 -23.72 7.30 -12.46
C GLU A 151 -23.60 6.98 -10.98
N ARG A 152 -24.19 5.85 -10.57
CA ARG A 152 -24.09 5.32 -9.21
C ARG A 152 -23.61 3.89 -9.31
N PHE A 153 -22.54 3.60 -8.59
CA PHE A 153 -21.96 2.27 -8.49
C PHE A 153 -22.24 1.75 -7.09
N ASN A 154 -22.84 0.57 -6.99
CA ASN A 154 -23.21 -0.06 -5.72
C ASN A 154 -22.43 -1.36 -5.55
N ALA A 155 -22.23 -1.73 -4.30
CA ALA A 155 -21.66 -3.02 -3.94
C ALA A 155 -22.68 -4.15 -4.17
N GLU A 156 -22.14 -5.31 -4.57
CA GLU A 156 -22.83 -6.58 -4.68
C GLU A 156 -22.62 -7.42 -3.41
N LEU A 157 -23.34 -8.54 -3.29
CA LEU A 157 -23.24 -9.37 -2.09
C LEU A 157 -21.91 -10.12 -2.05
N GLY A 158 -21.13 -9.91 -0.99
CA GLY A 158 -19.88 -10.62 -0.71
C GLY A 158 -18.86 -9.77 0.05
N ASP A 159 -18.24 -10.35 1.07
CA ASP A 159 -17.08 -9.77 1.76
C ASP A 159 -15.96 -10.82 1.82
N LEU A 160 -14.85 -10.56 1.12
CA LEU A 160 -13.67 -11.45 1.08
C LEU A 160 -13.04 -11.67 2.46
N THR A 161 -13.31 -10.80 3.41
CA THR A 161 -12.77 -10.87 4.78
C THR A 161 -13.75 -11.48 5.78
N GLY A 162 -14.96 -11.84 5.34
CA GLY A 162 -15.98 -12.48 6.19
C GLY A 162 -16.42 -11.61 7.36
N GLY A 163 -16.48 -10.28 7.18
CA GLY A 163 -16.91 -9.34 8.22
C GLY A 163 -15.85 -9.02 9.28
N LYS A 164 -14.63 -9.57 9.19
CA LYS A 164 -13.55 -9.28 10.15
C LYS A 164 -13.17 -7.80 10.18
N ALA A 165 -12.64 -7.36 11.32
CA ALA A 165 -12.21 -5.99 11.52
C ALA A 165 -11.21 -5.55 10.44
N MET A 166 -11.37 -4.31 9.97
CA MET A 166 -10.53 -3.75 8.91
C MET A 166 -10.11 -2.31 9.22
N VAL A 167 -8.86 -1.98 8.88
CA VAL A 167 -8.30 -0.64 8.91
C VAL A 167 -7.80 -0.24 7.52
N VAL A 168 -8.03 1.00 7.11
CA VAL A 168 -7.49 1.57 5.87
C VAL A 168 -6.44 2.62 6.22
N LEU A 169 -5.22 2.48 5.70
CA LEU A 169 -4.16 3.48 5.86
C LEU A 169 -4.15 4.46 4.70
N ILE A 170 -4.19 5.76 5.01
CA ILE A 170 -4.09 6.84 4.02
C ILE A 170 -3.06 7.91 4.41
N ASN A 171 -2.57 8.64 3.41
CA ASN A 171 -1.78 9.83 3.64
C ASN A 171 -1.99 10.88 2.53
N GLY A 172 -1.25 11.99 2.58
CA GLY A 172 -1.34 13.06 1.56
C GLY A 172 -1.02 12.63 0.12
N GLY A 173 -0.40 11.46 -0.07
CA GLY A 173 -0.18 10.85 -1.39
C GLY A 173 -1.31 9.95 -1.87
N SER A 174 -2.28 9.64 -1.02
CA SER A 174 -3.49 8.89 -1.38
C SER A 174 -4.44 9.81 -2.17
N ALA A 175 -4.73 9.48 -3.43
CA ALA A 175 -5.51 10.34 -4.31
C ALA A 175 -6.51 9.58 -5.20
N SER A 176 -7.55 10.27 -5.65
CA SER A 176 -8.49 9.78 -6.67
C SER A 176 -9.11 8.43 -6.31
N ALA A 177 -8.73 7.36 -7.01
CA ALA A 177 -9.28 6.02 -6.81
C ALA A 177 -9.05 5.51 -5.36
N SER A 178 -7.91 5.84 -4.74
CA SER A 178 -7.66 5.52 -3.32
C SER A 178 -8.64 6.22 -2.38
N GLU A 179 -9.03 7.45 -2.70
CA GLU A 179 -9.96 8.23 -1.88
C GLU A 179 -11.39 7.72 -2.00
N ILE A 180 -11.74 7.16 -3.17
CA ILE A 180 -13.02 6.45 -3.37
C ILE A 180 -13.07 5.23 -2.46
N VAL A 181 -12.04 4.38 -2.45
CA VAL A 181 -12.00 3.18 -1.60
C VAL A 181 -12.06 3.57 -0.12
N ALA A 182 -11.20 4.49 0.32
CA ALA A 182 -11.19 4.93 1.72
C ALA A 182 -12.53 5.55 2.13
N GLY A 183 -13.11 6.42 1.29
CA GLY A 183 -14.39 7.07 1.58
C GLY A 183 -15.57 6.11 1.59
N ALA A 184 -15.60 5.12 0.68
CA ALA A 184 -16.65 4.11 0.63
C ALA A 184 -16.63 3.23 1.90
N LEU A 185 -15.46 2.68 2.23
CA LEU A 185 -15.31 1.81 3.40
C LEU A 185 -15.54 2.57 4.72
N GLN A 186 -15.16 3.84 4.79
CA GLN A 186 -15.42 4.72 5.94
C GLN A 186 -16.91 5.02 6.10
N ASP A 187 -17.58 5.46 5.02
CA ASP A 187 -18.98 5.87 5.09
C ASP A 187 -19.93 4.72 5.44
N HIS A 188 -19.57 3.49 5.04
CA HIS A 188 -20.27 2.27 5.44
C HIS A 188 -19.93 1.80 6.86
N ARG A 189 -18.99 2.45 7.54
CA ARG A 189 -18.39 1.99 8.81
C ARG A 189 -17.83 0.58 8.71
N ARG A 190 -17.36 0.20 7.51
CA ARG A 190 -16.74 -1.09 7.25
C ARG A 190 -15.30 -1.11 7.71
N ALA A 191 -14.59 0.02 7.59
CA ALA A 191 -13.22 0.15 8.07
C ALA A 191 -13.02 1.45 8.86
N ILE A 192 -12.06 1.42 9.78
CA ILE A 192 -11.52 2.64 10.41
C ILE A 192 -10.41 3.18 9.50
N VAL A 193 -10.49 4.46 9.12
CA VAL A 193 -9.44 5.12 8.33
C VAL A 193 -8.42 5.75 9.26
N VAL A 194 -7.15 5.39 9.07
CA VAL A 194 -6.03 5.81 9.92
C VAL A 194 -4.94 6.49 9.09
N GLY A 195 -4.30 7.50 9.65
CA GLY A 195 -3.12 8.14 9.04
C GLY A 195 -3.29 9.65 8.92
N THR A 196 -3.06 10.21 7.74
CA THR A 196 -3.23 11.64 7.50
C THR A 196 -4.22 11.91 6.38
N LYS A 197 -4.77 13.13 6.36
CA LYS A 197 -5.66 13.61 5.30
C LYS A 197 -5.13 13.27 3.89
N SER A 198 -6.02 12.79 3.01
CA SER A 198 -5.70 12.46 1.62
C SER A 198 -5.60 13.69 0.71
N PHE A 199 -5.24 13.49 -0.56
CA PHE A 199 -4.89 14.56 -1.49
C PHE A 199 -6.06 15.50 -1.87
N GLY A 200 -7.26 14.98 -2.11
CA GLY A 200 -8.45 15.73 -2.50
C GLY A 200 -8.72 15.80 -4.00
N LYS A 201 -8.41 14.75 -4.75
CA LYS A 201 -8.73 14.66 -6.19
C LYS A 201 -10.03 13.90 -6.41
N GLY A 202 -11.14 14.63 -6.42
CA GLY A 202 -12.49 14.10 -6.60
C GLY A 202 -13.12 14.40 -7.96
N SER A 203 -12.33 14.56 -9.03
CA SER A 203 -12.86 14.95 -10.36
C SER A 203 -12.69 13.85 -11.41
N VAL A 204 -13.73 13.65 -12.23
CA VAL A 204 -13.70 12.78 -13.41
C VAL A 204 -13.17 13.57 -14.60
N GLN A 205 -12.22 13.00 -15.32
CA GLN A 205 -11.70 13.57 -16.56
C GLN A 205 -12.01 12.65 -17.74
N THR A 206 -12.60 13.21 -18.79
CA THR A 206 -12.92 12.52 -20.04
C THR A 206 -11.98 13.01 -21.13
N LEU A 207 -11.44 12.09 -21.94
CA LEU A 207 -10.75 12.45 -23.17
C LEU A 207 -11.79 12.69 -24.27
N VAL A 208 -11.87 13.93 -24.73
CA VAL A 208 -12.73 14.34 -25.84
C VAL A 208 -11.86 14.40 -27.10
N PRO A 209 -12.06 13.51 -28.08
CA PRO A 209 -11.33 13.58 -29.34
C PRO A 209 -11.56 14.92 -30.04
N LEU A 210 -10.51 15.50 -30.58
CA LEU A 210 -10.57 16.72 -31.40
C LEU A 210 -10.45 16.33 -32.87
N ARG A 211 -10.72 17.28 -33.79
CA ARG A 211 -10.46 17.06 -35.22
C ARG A 211 -8.95 16.83 -35.43
N GLY A 212 -8.60 15.77 -36.16
CA GLY A 212 -7.22 15.30 -36.33
C GLY A 212 -6.85 14.25 -35.29
N ASP A 213 -5.56 14.15 -34.95
CA ASP A 213 -5.01 13.13 -34.03
C ASP A 213 -4.89 13.64 -32.57
N GLY A 214 -5.58 14.74 -32.24
CA GLY A 214 -5.54 15.34 -30.90
C GLY A 214 -6.69 14.92 -30.00
N ALA A 215 -6.50 15.01 -28.68
CA ALA A 215 -7.57 14.84 -27.70
C ALA A 215 -7.47 15.90 -26.58
N MET A 216 -8.61 16.34 -26.07
CA MET A 216 -8.72 17.25 -24.93
C MET A 216 -9.09 16.47 -23.69
N ARG A 217 -8.27 16.54 -22.64
CA ARG A 217 -8.63 16.01 -21.32
C ARG A 217 -9.45 17.04 -20.56
N LEU A 218 -10.75 16.79 -20.41
CA LEU A 218 -11.70 17.73 -19.82
C LEU A 218 -12.31 17.16 -18.53
N THR A 219 -12.36 17.97 -17.47
CA THR A 219 -13.12 17.62 -16.26
C THR A 219 -14.61 17.71 -16.52
N THR A 220 -15.33 16.60 -16.42
CA THR A 220 -16.75 16.49 -16.78
C THR A 220 -17.66 16.26 -15.58
N ALA A 221 -17.15 15.68 -14.50
CA ALA A 221 -17.92 15.36 -13.30
C ALA A 221 -17.07 15.38 -12.03
N ARG A 222 -17.74 15.22 -10.89
CA ARG A 222 -17.13 15.02 -9.57
C ARG A 222 -17.57 13.68 -8.97
N TYR A 223 -16.68 13.06 -8.22
CA TYR A 223 -16.96 11.91 -7.37
C TYR A 223 -17.57 12.36 -6.04
N TYR A 224 -18.50 11.54 -5.55
CA TYR A 224 -19.14 11.67 -4.26
C TYR A 224 -19.06 10.34 -3.52
N THR A 225 -18.75 10.40 -2.23
CA THR A 225 -18.79 9.25 -1.34
C THR A 225 -20.24 8.85 -1.03
N PRO A 226 -20.49 7.68 -0.42
CA PRO A 226 -21.84 7.20 -0.12
C PRO A 226 -22.66 8.15 0.77
N SER A 227 -22.01 8.90 1.67
CA SER A 227 -22.63 9.96 2.48
C SER A 227 -23.00 11.23 1.68
N GLY A 228 -22.71 11.26 0.38
CA GLY A 228 -22.98 12.39 -0.51
C GLY A 228 -21.95 13.53 -0.41
N ARG A 229 -20.81 13.30 0.26
CA ARG A 229 -19.73 14.29 0.40
C ARG A 229 -18.86 14.30 -0.86
N SER A 230 -18.45 15.49 -1.32
CA SER A 230 -17.49 15.60 -2.41
C SER A 230 -16.07 15.60 -1.84
N ILE A 231 -15.22 14.76 -2.44
CA ILE A 231 -13.80 14.62 -2.07
C ILE A 231 -12.95 15.75 -2.70
N GLN A 232 -13.47 16.44 -3.72
CA GLN A 232 -12.70 17.44 -4.47
C GLN A 232 -12.20 18.59 -3.57
N ALA A 233 -10.90 18.87 -3.63
CA ALA A 233 -10.16 19.87 -2.84
C ALA A 233 -10.17 19.66 -1.32
N LEU A 234 -10.95 18.69 -0.81
CA LEU A 234 -11.05 18.39 0.61
C LEU A 234 -10.39 17.08 0.98
N GLY A 235 -10.40 16.06 0.13
CA GLY A 235 -9.93 14.73 0.48
C GLY A 235 -10.82 14.01 1.48
N VAL A 236 -10.38 12.82 1.88
CA VAL A 236 -10.92 12.00 2.95
C VAL A 236 -10.13 12.32 4.21
N ALA A 237 -10.85 12.65 5.28
CA ALA A 237 -10.29 12.81 6.61
C ALA A 237 -10.21 11.44 7.29
N PRO A 238 -9.08 11.08 7.93
CA PRO A 238 -9.01 9.84 8.69
C PRO A 238 -9.88 9.94 9.94
N ASP A 239 -10.42 8.80 10.38
CA ASP A 239 -11.12 8.69 11.67
C ASP A 239 -10.14 8.86 12.83
N ILE A 240 -8.91 8.35 12.67
CA ILE A 240 -7.82 8.51 13.64
C ILE A 240 -6.60 9.11 12.95
N VAL A 241 -6.26 10.34 13.34
CA VAL A 241 -5.07 11.04 12.82
C VAL A 241 -3.82 10.45 13.46
N VAL A 242 -2.94 9.89 12.64
CA VAL A 242 -1.64 9.34 13.04
C VAL A 242 -0.58 9.84 12.07
N ASN A 243 0.37 10.61 12.58
CA ASN A 243 1.51 11.08 11.78
C ASN A 243 2.63 10.05 11.85
N GLN A 244 3.32 9.85 10.73
CA GLN A 244 4.57 9.10 10.73
C GLN A 244 5.67 9.98 11.37
N PRO A 245 6.34 9.51 12.44
CA PRO A 245 7.48 10.24 13.00
C PRO A 245 8.57 10.43 11.93
N PRO A 246 9.22 11.59 11.88
CA PRO A 246 10.40 11.74 11.04
C PRO A 246 11.47 10.75 11.49
N VAL A 247 12.12 10.10 10.52
CA VAL A 247 13.30 9.27 10.81
C VAL A 247 14.35 10.20 11.42
N ALA A 248 14.66 10.02 12.70
CA ALA A 248 15.71 10.79 13.34
C ALA A 248 17.01 10.56 12.57
N PRO A 249 17.77 11.62 12.21
CA PRO A 249 19.09 11.42 11.62
C PRO A 249 19.93 10.64 12.62
N VAL A 250 20.27 9.40 12.24
CA VAL A 250 21.21 8.58 13.00
C VAL A 250 22.58 9.20 12.72
N ASP A 251 23.10 10.00 13.64
CA ASP A 251 24.51 10.39 13.61
C ASP A 251 25.33 9.11 13.84
N PRO A 252 26.11 8.63 12.86
CA PRO A 252 26.90 7.42 12.99
C PRO A 252 28.00 7.53 14.07
N ASN A 253 28.29 8.74 14.54
CA ASN A 253 29.20 9.01 15.66
C ASN A 253 28.49 9.35 16.97
N ALA A 254 27.15 9.39 17.01
CA ALA A 254 26.45 9.56 18.27
C ALA A 254 26.71 8.35 19.16
N PRO A 255 27.09 8.54 20.44
CA PRO A 255 27.20 7.44 21.37
C PRO A 255 25.86 6.71 21.43
N VAL A 256 25.87 5.38 21.26
CA VAL A 256 24.70 4.54 21.52
C VAL A 256 24.31 4.78 22.97
N VAL A 257 23.28 5.59 23.19
CA VAL A 257 22.69 5.73 24.52
C VAL A 257 21.92 4.45 24.75
N GLU A 258 22.56 3.43 25.30
CA GLU A 258 21.84 2.29 25.84
C GLU A 258 20.81 2.84 26.82
N GLN A 259 19.53 2.61 26.53
CA GLN A 259 18.50 2.93 27.50
C GLN A 259 18.86 2.21 28.81
N PRO A 260 18.86 2.91 29.95
CA PRO A 260 19.23 2.30 31.21
C PRO A 260 18.33 1.08 31.41
N LYS A 261 18.93 -0.12 31.44
CA LYS A 261 18.20 -1.36 31.74
C LYS A 261 17.40 -1.13 33.01
N GLN A 262 16.08 -1.11 32.88
CA GLN A 262 15.21 -1.04 34.04
C GLN A 262 15.49 -2.29 34.87
N ARG A 263 16.01 -2.09 36.09
CA ARG A 263 16.23 -3.19 37.01
C ARG A 263 14.88 -3.77 37.38
N SER A 264 14.71 -5.05 37.10
CA SER A 264 13.57 -5.84 37.51
C SER A 264 13.90 -6.65 38.75
N GLU A 265 12.88 -7.19 39.42
CA GLU A 265 13.08 -8.12 40.54
C GLU A 265 13.96 -9.31 40.12
N ALA A 266 13.84 -9.77 38.87
CA ALA A 266 14.62 -10.87 38.31
C ALA A 266 16.15 -10.59 38.25
N ASP A 267 16.57 -9.32 38.32
CA ASP A 267 17.99 -8.93 38.32
C ASP A 267 18.62 -8.92 39.72
N LEU A 268 17.84 -9.17 40.77
CA LEU A 268 18.30 -9.14 42.16
C LEU A 268 18.95 -10.48 42.58
N ARG A 269 19.86 -10.42 43.55
CA ARG A 269 20.49 -11.62 44.14
C ARG A 269 19.54 -12.25 45.17
N GLY A 270 19.29 -13.56 45.06
CA GLY A 270 18.46 -14.31 46.02
C GLY A 270 16.96 -14.27 45.71
N ILE A 271 16.58 -14.05 44.45
CA ILE A 271 15.19 -14.05 44.02
C ILE A 271 14.51 -15.39 44.29
N ILE A 272 13.21 -15.33 44.56
CA ILE A 272 12.35 -16.50 44.58
C ILE A 272 12.04 -16.84 43.13
N SER A 273 12.45 -18.02 42.67
CA SER A 273 12.15 -18.47 41.32
C SER A 273 10.67 -18.83 41.19
N ASN A 274 10.10 -18.58 40.02
CA ASN A 274 8.72 -18.97 39.72
C ASN A 274 8.67 -20.47 39.43
N ASP A 275 8.70 -21.26 40.51
CA ASP A 275 8.79 -22.73 40.47
C ASP A 275 7.45 -23.40 40.16
N SER A 276 6.36 -22.63 40.16
CA SER A 276 5.00 -23.11 39.84
C SER A 276 4.67 -23.10 38.35
N MET A 277 5.51 -22.52 37.49
CA MET A 277 5.24 -22.48 36.05
C MET A 277 5.59 -23.78 35.37
N THR A 278 4.63 -24.29 34.60
CA THR A 278 4.82 -25.41 33.69
C THR A 278 5.68 -24.99 32.49
N GLU A 279 6.33 -25.96 31.83
CA GLU A 279 7.10 -25.70 30.61
C GLU A 279 6.23 -25.07 29.50
N GLU A 280 4.96 -25.45 29.41
CA GLU A 280 4.01 -24.88 28.45
C GLU A 280 3.75 -23.38 28.71
N GLU A 281 3.57 -22.99 29.97
CA GLU A 281 3.38 -21.58 30.33
C GLU A 281 4.65 -20.76 30.08
N ARG A 282 5.85 -21.36 30.27
CA ARG A 282 7.12 -20.70 29.94
C ARG A 282 7.24 -20.44 28.45
N THR A 283 6.96 -21.45 27.61
CA THR A 283 6.98 -21.29 26.16
C THR A 283 5.99 -20.24 25.67
N LEU A 284 4.78 -20.20 26.25
CA LEU A 284 3.77 -19.21 25.91
C LEU A 284 4.25 -17.79 26.23
N GLN A 285 4.87 -17.60 27.39
CA GLN A 285 5.36 -16.30 27.84
C GLN A 285 6.54 -15.81 26.98
N GLU A 286 7.42 -16.72 26.53
CA GLU A 286 8.49 -16.40 25.59
C GLU A 286 7.94 -15.99 24.21
N GLU A 287 6.92 -16.69 23.71
CA GLU A 287 6.24 -16.33 22.46
C GLU A 287 5.54 -14.96 22.57
N GLU A 288 4.89 -14.68 23.70
CA GLU A 288 4.28 -13.37 23.96
C GLU A 288 5.33 -12.26 23.98
N ARG A 289 6.48 -12.49 24.62
CA ARG A 289 7.59 -11.53 24.65
C ARG A 289 8.15 -11.29 23.24
N ALA A 290 8.35 -12.35 22.45
CA ALA A 290 8.83 -12.23 21.08
C ALA A 290 7.86 -11.41 20.20
N LYS A 291 6.55 -11.65 20.32
CA LYS A 291 5.50 -10.86 19.63
C LYS A 291 5.50 -9.39 20.06
N ALA A 292 5.74 -9.12 21.34
CA ALA A 292 5.84 -7.76 21.87
C ALA A 292 7.07 -7.03 21.31
N GLU A 293 8.22 -7.69 21.25
CA GLU A 293 9.45 -7.15 20.67
C GLU A 293 9.32 -6.89 19.15
N GLU A 294 8.68 -7.80 18.40
CA GLU A 294 8.41 -7.60 16.98
C GLU A 294 7.46 -6.40 16.74
N SER A 295 6.43 -6.27 17.57
CA SER A 295 5.51 -5.14 17.53
C SER A 295 6.23 -3.82 17.87
N ALA A 296 7.22 -3.85 18.77
CA ALA A 296 8.05 -2.69 19.09
C ALA A 296 8.93 -2.28 17.90
N LYS A 297 9.62 -3.23 17.24
CA LYS A 297 10.42 -2.96 16.03
C LYS A 297 9.57 -2.34 14.91
N LEU A 298 8.36 -2.85 14.70
CA LEU A 298 7.46 -2.31 13.70
C LEU A 298 7.07 -0.84 13.97
N ARG A 299 7.00 -0.41 15.23
CA ARG A 299 6.70 0.99 15.57
C ARG A 299 7.81 1.93 15.11
N ASP A 300 9.06 1.48 15.17
CA ASP A 300 10.21 2.26 14.74
C ASP A 300 10.29 2.34 13.21
N GLU A 301 9.95 1.25 12.50
CA GLU A 301 9.97 1.18 11.04
C GLU A 301 8.76 1.87 10.39
N ASP A 302 7.55 1.57 10.88
CA ASP A 302 6.28 2.01 10.31
C ASP A 302 5.23 2.21 11.42
N TYR A 303 5.40 3.30 12.16
CA TYR A 303 4.49 3.71 13.24
C TYR A 303 3.00 3.68 12.87
N GLN A 304 2.63 4.17 11.68
CA GLN A 304 1.22 4.12 11.24
C GLN A 304 0.71 2.70 11.06
N LEU A 305 1.50 1.80 10.47
CA LEU A 305 1.12 0.41 10.31
C LEU A 305 1.07 -0.32 11.66
N ALA A 306 2.04 -0.09 12.54
CA ALA A 306 2.03 -0.64 13.89
C ALA A 306 0.75 -0.24 14.65
N TYR A 307 0.37 1.03 14.55
CA TYR A 307 -0.85 1.54 15.17
C TYR A 307 -2.12 0.88 14.59
N ALA A 308 -2.19 0.68 13.28
CA ALA A 308 -3.30 -0.04 12.65
C ALA A 308 -3.42 -1.50 13.13
N VAL A 309 -2.28 -2.19 13.27
CA VAL A 309 -2.24 -3.55 13.80
C VAL A 309 -2.67 -3.58 15.27
N ASP A 310 -2.26 -2.60 16.08
CA ASP A 310 -2.68 -2.48 17.48
C ASP A 310 -4.20 -2.29 17.62
N ILE A 311 -4.82 -1.48 16.75
CA ILE A 311 -6.29 -1.33 16.72
C ILE A 311 -6.96 -2.68 16.48
N LEU A 312 -6.49 -3.43 15.47
CA LEU A 312 -7.08 -4.72 15.10
C LEU A 312 -6.91 -5.76 16.22
N LYS A 313 -5.73 -5.84 16.83
CA LYS A 313 -5.48 -6.68 18.01
C LYS A 313 -6.43 -6.33 19.15
N GLY A 314 -6.63 -5.04 19.41
CA GLY A 314 -7.56 -4.57 20.45
C GLY A 314 -9.01 -4.94 20.17
N LEU A 315 -9.47 -4.79 18.91
CA LEU A 315 -10.82 -5.18 18.50
C LEU A 315 -11.03 -6.69 18.62
N ALA A 316 -10.08 -7.49 18.14
CA ALA A 316 -10.14 -8.96 18.19
C ALA A 316 -10.09 -9.51 19.63
N ALA A 317 -9.37 -8.84 20.54
CA ALA A 317 -9.28 -9.27 21.94
C ALA A 317 -10.58 -9.05 22.74
N ILE A 318 -11.40 -8.06 22.34
CA ILE A 318 -12.62 -7.67 23.05
C ILE A 318 -13.88 -8.22 22.36
N GLU A 319 -13.78 -8.64 21.09
CA GLU A 319 -14.88 -9.27 20.38
C GLU A 319 -15.37 -10.52 21.12
N PRO A 320 -16.65 -10.61 21.50
CA PRO A 320 -17.18 -11.81 22.12
C PRO A 320 -17.05 -12.96 21.12
N LYS A 321 -16.27 -13.99 21.47
CA LYS A 321 -16.24 -15.22 20.70
C LYS A 321 -17.67 -15.79 20.64
N PRO A 322 -18.18 -16.14 19.45
CA PRO A 322 -19.53 -16.67 19.28
C PRO A 322 -19.73 -17.99 20.04
#